data_AF-A0A926I5F7-F1
#
_entry.id   AF-A0A926I5F7-F1
#
_cell.length_a   1.000
_cell.length_b   1.000
_cell.length_c   1.000
_cell.angle_alpha   90.00
_cell.angle_beta   90.00
_cell.angle_gamma   90.00
#
_symmetry.space_group_name_H-M   'P 1'
#
loop_
_entity.id
_entity.type
_entity.pdbx_description
1 polymer ?
#
loop_
_entity_poly.entity_id
_entity_poly.type
_entity_poly.pdbx_seq_one_letter_code
_entity_poly.pdbx_strand_id
1 'polypeptide(L)'
;MKSHIRWQYTNRQKQMAAELCDQVIHDAIVKAQWLMCIAMNDALGIGAKRMQRMFERYETLTEEYKEAQADDVADELLRRRVVQMGLTVREDAK
;
A
#
# COMPACT_ATOMS: atom_id res chain seq x y z
N MET A 1 42.66 1.72 -21.30
CA MET A 1 41.18 1.70 -21.22
C MET A 1 40.77 0.53 -20.31
N LYS A 2 40.39 0.77 -19.05
CA LYS A 2 39.94 -0.31 -18.15
C LYS A 2 38.49 -0.64 -18.50
N SER A 3 38.26 -1.79 -19.15
CA SER A 3 36.91 -2.31 -19.37
C SER A 3 36.24 -2.52 -18.01
N HIS A 4 35.24 -1.70 -17.69
CA HIS A 4 34.36 -1.98 -16.56
C HIS A 4 33.50 -3.18 -16.97
N ILE A 5 33.89 -4.37 -16.52
CA ILE A 5 33.03 -5.55 -16.60
C ILE A 5 31.83 -5.25 -15.71
N ARG A 6 30.71 -4.88 -16.34
CA ARG A 6 29.44 -4.69 -15.65
C ARG A 6 28.90 -6.08 -15.35
N TRP A 7 29.19 -6.60 -14.16
CA TRP A 7 28.61 -7.84 -13.67
C TRP A 7 27.09 -7.72 -13.73
N GLN A 8 26.46 -8.43 -14.67
CA GLN A 8 25.02 -8.47 -14.77
C GLN A 8 24.51 -9.52 -13.79
N TYR A 9 23.61 -9.09 -12.89
CA TYR A 9 22.93 -10.00 -11.97
C TYR A 9 22.20 -11.09 -12.75
N THR A 10 22.33 -12.33 -12.27
CA THR A 10 21.57 -13.45 -12.84
C THR A 10 20.07 -13.25 -12.58
N ASN A 11 19.22 -13.86 -13.41
CA ASN A 11 17.77 -13.79 -13.22
C ASN A 11 17.35 -14.25 -11.81
N ARG A 12 18.04 -15.27 -11.27
CA ARG A 12 17.83 -15.74 -9.89
C ARG A 12 18.17 -14.68 -8.85
N GLN A 13 19.27 -13.96 -9.00
CA GLN A 13 19.64 -12.87 -8.08
C GLN A 13 18.64 -11.72 -8.14
N LYS A 14 18.12 -11.39 -9.33
CA LYS A 14 17.07 -10.38 -9.49
C LYS A 14 15.77 -10.81 -8.80
N GLN A 15 15.37 -12.07 -8.94
CA GLN A 15 14.18 -12.60 -8.30
C GLN A 15 14.30 -12.59 -6.77
N MET A 16 15.43 -13.04 -6.22
CA MET A 16 15.67 -12.97 -4.77
C MET A 16 15.65 -11.54 -4.23
N ALA A 17 16.18 -10.58 -5.00
CA ALA A 17 16.13 -9.17 -4.64
C ALA A 17 14.69 -8.61 -4.66
N ALA A 18 13.88 -9.00 -5.66
CA ALA A 18 12.48 -8.61 -5.74
C ALA A 18 11.69 -9.16 -4.54
N GLU A 19 11.83 -10.45 -4.24
CA GLU A 19 11.17 -11.09 -3.08
C GLU A 19 11.56 -10.41 -1.76
N LEU A 20 12.84 -10.07 -1.58
CA LEU A 20 13.30 -9.34 -0.40
C LEU A 20 12.69 -7.93 -0.33
N CYS A 21 12.66 -7.20 -1.44
CA CYS A 21 12.03 -5.89 -1.50
C CYS A 21 10.54 -5.97 -1.15
N ASP A 22 9.81 -6.93 -1.72
CA ASP A 22 8.39 -7.13 -1.44
C ASP A 22 8.14 -7.41 0.04
N GLN A 23 8.99 -8.25 0.66
CA GLN A 23 8.91 -8.52 2.09
C GLN A 23 9.16 -7.28 2.94
N VAL A 24 10.18 -6.49 2.63
CA VAL A 24 10.49 -5.24 3.36
C VAL A 24 9.36 -4.23 3.21
N ILE A 25 8.79 -4.11 2.01
CA ILE A 25 7.64 -3.23 1.74
C ILE A 25 6.42 -3.69 2.54
N HIS A 26 6.13 -4.99 2.53
CA HIS A 26 5.03 -5.57 3.30
C HIS A 26 5.17 -5.25 4.79
N ASP A 27 6.33 -5.52 5.38
CA ASP A 27 6.60 -5.24 6.80
C ASP A 27 6.46 -3.76 7.13
N ALA A 28 6.91 -2.87 6.24
CA ALA A 28 6.76 -1.42 6.41
C ALA A 28 5.29 -0.99 6.36
N ILE A 29 4.49 -1.53 5.44
CA ILE A 29 3.06 -1.24 5.32
C ILE A 29 2.30 -1.72 6.57
N VAL A 30 2.57 -2.95 7.03
CA VAL A 30 1.95 -3.50 8.25
C VAL A 30 2.26 -2.61 9.45
N LYS A 31 3.52 -2.19 9.62
CA LYS A 31 3.91 -1.25 10.69
C LYS A 31 3.17 0.09 10.57
N ALA A 32 3.08 0.66 9.36
CA ALA A 32 2.37 1.91 9.14
C ALA A 32 0.87 1.80 9.49
N GLN A 33 0.23 0.67 9.17
CA GLN A 33 -1.17 0.40 9.52
C GLN A 33 -1.37 0.33 11.04
N TRP A 34 -0.48 -0.32 11.78
CA TRP A 34 -0.53 -0.34 13.25
C TRP A 34 -0.38 1.05 13.85
N LEU A 35 0.57 1.85 13.36
CA LEU A 35 0.77 3.23 13.80
C LEU A 35 -0.46 4.09 13.51
N MET A 36 -1.11 3.90 12.36
CA MET A 36 -2.34 4.59 12.01
C MET A 36 -3.47 4.23 12.99
N CYS A 37 -3.60 2.96 13.38
CA CYS A 37 -4.58 2.53 14.37
C CYS A 37 -4.34 3.18 15.74
N ILE A 38 -3.08 3.24 16.19
CA ILE A 38 -2.72 3.94 17.44
C ILE A 38 -3.11 5.42 17.34
N ALA A 39 -2.71 6.12 16.28
CA ALA A 39 -3.04 7.53 16.07
C ALA A 39 -4.55 7.81 16.04
N MET A 40 -5.32 6.96 15.37
CA MET A 40 -6.78 7.04 15.32
C MET A 40 -7.42 6.83 16.70
N ASN A 41 -6.88 5.92 17.51
CA ASN A 41 -7.35 5.74 18.87
C ASN A 41 -7.04 6.96 19.75
N ASP A 42 -5.80 7.46 19.68
CA ASP A 42 -5.33 8.56 20.53
C ASP A 42 -5.99 9.90 20.16
N ALA A 43 -6.18 10.17 18.87
CA ALA A 43 -6.76 11.42 18.40
C ALA A 43 -8.31 11.44 18.42
N LEU A 44 -8.95 10.30 18.13
CA LEU A 44 -10.41 10.24 17.90
C LEU A 44 -11.17 9.38 18.91
N GLY A 45 -10.49 8.70 19.84
CA GLY A 45 -11.13 7.86 20.86
C GLY A 45 -11.94 6.70 20.27
N ILE A 46 -11.54 6.19 19.10
CA ILE A 46 -12.30 5.19 18.33
C ILE A 46 -12.49 3.89 19.14
N GLY A 47 -11.48 3.44 19.89
CA GLY A 47 -11.53 2.25 20.72
C GLY A 47 -11.72 0.94 19.94
N ALA A 48 -11.65 -0.20 20.64
CA ALA A 48 -11.57 -1.53 20.02
C ALA A 48 -12.74 -1.86 19.07
N LYS A 49 -14.00 -1.57 19.47
CA LYS A 49 -15.18 -1.94 18.65
C LYS A 49 -15.25 -1.18 17.33
N ARG A 50 -14.89 0.10 17.31
CA ARG A 50 -14.90 0.88 16.06
C ARG A 50 -13.70 0.55 15.18
N MET A 51 -12.55 0.19 15.78
CA MET A 51 -11.41 -0.37 15.04
C MET A 51 -11.77 -1.68 14.36
N GLN A 52 -12.47 -2.58 15.05
CA GLN A 52 -12.91 -3.84 14.45
C GLN A 52 -13.80 -3.62 13.23
N ARG A 53 -14.80 -2.72 13.35
CA ARG A 53 -15.65 -2.34 12.20
C ARG A 53 -14.87 -1.69 11.07
N MET A 54 -13.84 -0.92 11.39
CA MET A 54 -12.95 -0.34 10.39
C MET A 54 -12.17 -1.43 9.65
N PHE A 55 -11.65 -2.44 10.36
CA PHE A 55 -10.96 -3.56 9.73
C PHE A 55 -11.88 -4.40 8.85
N GLU A 56 -13.11 -4.70 9.29
CA GLU A 56 -14.13 -5.37 8.47
C GLU A 56 -14.40 -4.57 7.19
N ARG A 57 -14.56 -3.24 7.29
CA ARG A 57 -14.72 -2.40 6.09
C ARG A 57 -13.48 -2.38 5.22
N TYR A 58 -12.29 -2.41 5.81
CA TYR A 58 -11.02 -2.42 5.10
C TYR A 58 -10.82 -3.69 4.28
N GLU A 59 -11.26 -4.84 4.80
CA GLU A 59 -11.28 -6.12 4.07
C GLU A 59 -12.19 -6.02 2.83
N THR A 60 -13.42 -5.53 3.00
CA THR A 60 -14.33 -5.30 1.85
C THR A 60 -13.74 -4.33 0.82
N LEU A 61 -13.11 -3.23 1.27
CA LEU A 61 -12.45 -2.29 0.37
C LEU A 61 -11.31 -2.93 -0.43
N THR A 62 -10.60 -3.88 0.17
CA THR A 62 -9.50 -4.60 -0.48
C THR A 62 -10.03 -5.55 -1.55
N GLU A 63 -11.17 -6.22 -1.30
CA GLU A 63 -11.86 -7.05 -2.29
C GLU A 63 -12.38 -6.19 -3.46
N GLU A 64 -13.08 -5.10 -3.16
CA GLU A 64 -13.56 -4.14 -4.18
C GLU A 64 -12.39 -3.61 -5.05
N TYR A 65 -11.22 -3.35 -4.44
CA TYR A 65 -10.03 -2.91 -5.17
C TYR A 65 -9.45 -4.02 -6.07
N LYS A 66 -9.40 -5.27 -5.59
CA LYS A 66 -8.94 -6.42 -6.39
C LYS A 66 -9.84 -6.68 -7.59
N GLU A 67 -11.15 -6.57 -7.41
CA GLU A 67 -12.11 -6.67 -8.52
C GLU A 67 -11.86 -5.57 -9.55
N ALA A 68 -11.69 -4.33 -9.11
CA ALA A 68 -11.43 -3.19 -9.99
C ALA A 68 -10.05 -3.22 -10.68
N GLN A 69 -9.08 -3.99 -10.15
CA GLN A 69 -7.79 -4.21 -10.80
C GLN A 69 -7.94 -4.97 -12.11
N ALA A 70 -8.92 -5.87 -12.21
CA ALA A 70 -9.20 -6.58 -13.46
C ALA A 70 -9.64 -5.65 -14.60
N ASP A 71 -10.25 -4.51 -14.24
CA ASP A 71 -10.77 -3.50 -15.16
C ASP A 71 -9.83 -2.29 -15.34
N ASP A 72 -8.62 -2.32 -14.77
CA ASP A 72 -7.61 -1.24 -14.83
C ASP A 72 -8.10 0.15 -14.33
N VAL A 73 -9.10 0.15 -13.43
CA VAL A 73 -9.70 1.38 -12.85
C VAL A 73 -9.55 1.48 -11.34
N ALA A 74 -8.83 0.55 -10.71
CA ALA A 74 -8.71 0.45 -9.26
C ALA A 74 -8.17 1.73 -8.60
N ASP A 75 -7.12 2.32 -9.16
CA ASP A 75 -6.48 3.53 -8.62
C ASP A 75 -7.37 4.78 -8.77
N GLU A 76 -8.11 4.87 -9.88
CA GLU A 76 -9.08 5.93 -10.10
C GLU A 76 -10.26 5.83 -9.12
N LEU A 77 -10.72 4.61 -8.80
CA LEU A 77 -11.75 4.40 -7.76
C LEU A 77 -11.27 4.83 -6.38
N LEU A 78 -10.03 4.50 -6.01
CA LEU A 78 -9.44 4.99 -4.75
C LEU A 78 -9.35 6.50 -4.73
N ARG A 79 -8.83 7.10 -5.81
CA ARG A 79 -8.69 8.55 -5.95
C ARG A 79 -10.04 9.24 -5.78
N ARG A 80 -11.08 8.77 -6.47
CA ARG A 80 -12.44 9.32 -6.36
C ARG A 80 -12.97 9.26 -4.94
N ARG A 81 -12.78 8.14 -4.23
CA ARG A 81 -13.20 8.03 -2.82
C ARG A 81 -12.47 8.99 -1.92
N VAL A 82 -11.18 9.19 -2.10
CA VAL A 82 -10.39 10.18 -1.35
C VAL A 82 -10.90 11.60 -1.61
N VAL A 83 -11.20 11.93 -2.87
CA VAL A 83 -11.79 13.23 -3.24
C VAL A 83 -13.17 13.43 -2.63
N GLN A 84 -14.02 12.39 -2.59
CA GLN A 84 -15.34 12.45 -1.94
C GLN A 84 -15.26 12.72 -0.43
N MET A 85 -14.13 12.40 0.21
CA MET A 85 -13.87 12.75 1.61
C MET A 85 -13.43 14.21 1.79
N GLY A 86 -13.32 14.99 0.71
CA GLY A 86 -12.84 16.37 0.71
C GLY A 86 -11.31 16.50 0.71
N LEU A 87 -10.58 15.42 0.45
CA LEU A 87 -9.12 15.42 0.40
C LEU A 87 -8.61 15.58 -1.04
N THR A 88 -7.57 16.37 -1.22
CA THR A 88 -6.91 16.55 -2.53
C THR A 88 -5.81 15.53 -2.72
N VAL A 89 -5.84 14.80 -3.84
CA VAL A 89 -4.76 13.89 -4.27
C VAL A 89 -3.82 14.65 -5.20
N ARG A 90 -2.54 14.81 -4.81
CA ARG A 90 -1.50 15.40 -5.69
C ARG A 90 -1.20 14.44 -6.85
N GLU A 91 -1.15 14.97 -8.07
CA GLU A 91 -0.86 14.20 -9.30
C GLU A 91 0.64 13.98 -9.56
N ASP A 92 1.51 14.52 -8.70
CA ASP A 92 2.96 14.58 -8.95
C ASP A 92 3.69 13.34 -8.40
N ALA A 93 3.45 12.19 -9.01
CA ALA A 93 4.33 11.04 -8.92
C ALA A 93 4.41 10.36 -10.29
N LYS A 94 5.12 11.03 -11.21
CA LYS A 94 5.67 10.41 -12.42
C LYS A 94 7.15 10.14 -12.21
#